data_AF-A0AAF5CVA4-F1
#
_entry.id   AF-A0AAF5CVA4-F1
#
_cell.length_a   1.000
_cell.length_b   1.000
_cell.length_c   1.000
_cell.angle_alpha   90.00
_cell.angle_beta   90.00
_cell.angle_gamma   90.00
#
_symmetry.space_group_name_H-M   'P 1'
#
loop_
_entity.id
_entity.type
_entity.pdbx_description
1 polymer ?
#
loop_
_entity_poly.entity_id
_entity_poly.type
_entity_poly.pdbx_seq_one_letter_code
_entity_poly.pdbx_strand_id
1 'polypeptide(L)'
;MKLVILLLFIVPLIESKDLVLIQALWRHGDRPPTGGYPNDPYPESFWPVPWGELTPLGMDQHFRQGLKIKERYINQFRLLNSTYDKKEINVRSTDVDRCLVSAYSNLAGLYSDSTTTYPTSNLKWPKDWTPIPVHTVPLSNDNVK
;
A
#
# COMPACT_ATOMS: atom_id res chain seq x y z
N MET A 1 -47.81 -18.66 -14.26
CA MET A 1 -46.72 -19.57 -14.70
C MET A 1 -45.66 -18.88 -15.55
N LYS A 2 -46.00 -18.06 -16.56
CA LYS A 2 -45.00 -17.39 -17.43
C LYS A 2 -44.02 -16.45 -16.71
N LEU A 3 -44.47 -15.71 -15.68
CA LEU A 3 -43.62 -14.78 -14.93
C LEU A 3 -42.55 -15.49 -14.06
N VAL A 4 -42.88 -16.67 -13.53
CA VAL A 4 -41.97 -17.50 -12.71
C VAL A 4 -40.87 -18.10 -13.59
N ILE A 5 -41.22 -18.50 -14.81
CA ILE A 5 -40.26 -19.00 -15.79
C ILE A 5 -39.27 -17.90 -16.20
N LEU A 6 -39.74 -16.66 -16.38
CA LEU A 6 -38.86 -15.53 -16.71
C LEU A 6 -37.86 -15.22 -15.58
N LEU A 7 -38.28 -15.26 -14.32
CA LEU A 7 -37.39 -15.07 -13.16
C LEU A 7 -36.31 -16.16 -13.09
N LEU A 8 -36.63 -17.42 -13.40
CA LEU A 8 -35.67 -18.53 -13.42
C LEU A 8 -34.62 -18.41 -14.55
N PHE A 9 -34.93 -17.70 -15.65
CA PHE A 9 -33.96 -17.42 -16.72
C PHE A 9 -33.06 -16.21 -16.45
N ILE A 10 -33.47 -15.30 -15.56
CA ILE A 10 -32.67 -14.11 -15.20
C ILE A 10 -31.66 -14.43 -14.09
N VAL A 11 -32.00 -15.35 -13.18
CA VAL A 11 -31.12 -15.73 -12.04
C VAL A 11 -29.72 -16.23 -12.46
N PRO A 12 -29.54 -17.09 -13.49
CA PRO A 12 -28.20 -17.50 -13.92
C PRO A 12 -27.46 -16.44 -14.76
N LEU A 13 -28.07 -15.29 -15.07
CA LEU A 13 -27.40 -14.20 -15.80
C LEU A 13 -26.63 -13.25 -14.87
N ILE A 14 -26.81 -13.39 -13.55
CA ILE A 14 -26.11 -12.62 -12.51
C ILE A 14 -25.04 -13.50 -11.86
N GLU A 15 -24.15 -14.07 -12.67
CA GLU A 15 -22.92 -14.67 -12.14
C GLU A 15 -21.88 -13.56 -12.00
N SER A 16 -21.71 -13.04 -10.79
CA SER A 16 -20.67 -12.05 -10.51
C SER A 16 -19.31 -12.75 -10.55
N LYS A 17 -18.35 -12.18 -11.27
CA LYS A 17 -16.97 -12.68 -11.24
C LYS A 17 -16.32 -12.33 -9.91
N ASP A 18 -15.74 -13.33 -9.26
CA ASP A 18 -14.97 -13.13 -8.04
C ASP A 18 -13.55 -12.66 -8.37
N LEU A 19 -13.10 -11.62 -7.66
CA LEU A 19 -11.69 -11.24 -7.64
C LEU A 19 -10.95 -12.22 -6.73
N VAL A 20 -9.96 -12.93 -7.27
CA VAL A 20 -9.22 -13.98 -6.53
C VAL A 20 -7.76 -13.61 -6.25
N LEU A 21 -7.19 -12.65 -6.98
CA LEU A 21 -5.80 -12.23 -6.85
C LEU A 21 -5.61 -10.80 -7.34
N ILE A 22 -4.69 -10.07 -6.70
CA ILE A 22 -4.16 -8.81 -7.19
C ILE A 22 -2.65 -8.87 -7.13
N GLN A 23 -2.03 -8.45 -8.23
CA GLN A 23 -0.63 -8.06 -8.25
C GLN A 23 -0.57 -6.57 -8.55
N ALA A 24 -0.03 -5.79 -7.62
CA ALA A 24 0.04 -4.34 -7.74
C ALA A 24 1.50 -3.86 -7.69
N LEU A 25 1.81 -2.86 -8.52
CA LEU A 25 3.09 -2.18 -8.57
C LEU A 25 2.82 -0.67 -8.54
N TRP A 26 3.61 0.06 -7.76
CA TRP A 26 3.56 1.50 -7.73
C TRP A 26 4.95 2.10 -7.56
N ARG A 27 5.10 3.34 -8.03
CA ARG A 27 6.27 4.18 -7.74
C ARG A 27 6.22 4.64 -6.29
N HIS A 28 7.37 5.00 -5.74
CA HIS A 28 7.50 5.78 -4.51
C HIS A 28 6.77 7.14 -4.60
N GLY A 29 6.51 7.78 -3.45
CA GLY A 29 5.83 9.07 -3.36
C GLY A 29 6.75 10.26 -3.68
N ASP A 30 6.26 11.46 -3.39
CA ASP A 30 7.04 12.69 -3.52
C ASP A 30 8.40 12.63 -2.79
N ARG A 31 9.43 13.17 -3.44
CA ARG A 31 10.81 13.22 -2.98
C ARG A 31 11.55 14.41 -3.58
N PRO A 32 12.62 14.92 -2.94
CA PRO A 32 13.57 15.81 -3.58
C PRO A 32 14.27 15.13 -4.79
N PRO A 33 15.00 15.90 -5.63
CA PRO A 33 15.87 15.32 -6.65
C PRO A 33 16.93 14.41 -6.01
N THR A 34 17.58 13.58 -6.81
CA THR A 34 18.69 12.70 -6.38
C THR A 34 20.07 13.36 -6.58
N GLY A 35 20.10 14.64 -6.95
CA GLY A 35 21.28 15.39 -7.34
C GLY A 35 20.88 16.69 -8.04
N GLY A 36 21.75 17.69 -7.99
CA GLY A 36 21.62 18.94 -8.72
C GLY A 36 22.41 18.96 -10.04
N TYR A 37 22.32 20.07 -10.76
CA TYR A 37 23.19 20.41 -11.89
C TYR A 37 24.24 21.46 -11.45
N PRO A 38 25.35 21.67 -12.20
CA PRO A 38 26.49 22.47 -11.72
C PRO A 38 26.18 23.89 -11.22
N ASN A 39 25.10 24.52 -11.71
CA ASN A 39 24.68 25.87 -11.32
C ASN A 39 23.27 25.87 -10.70
N ASP A 40 22.86 24.75 -10.09
CA ASP A 40 21.56 24.66 -9.43
C ASP A 40 21.49 25.63 -8.24
N PRO A 41 20.58 26.62 -8.25
CA PRO A 41 20.44 27.55 -7.14
C PRO A 41 19.83 26.89 -5.89
N TYR A 42 19.37 25.63 -5.98
CA TYR A 42 18.73 24.90 -4.89
C TYR A 42 19.61 23.72 -4.41
N PRO A 43 20.59 23.97 -3.52
CA PRO A 43 21.44 22.91 -2.98
C PRO A 43 20.63 21.90 -2.14
N GLU A 44 21.24 20.79 -1.74
CA GLU A 44 20.58 19.77 -0.91
C GLU A 44 19.91 20.36 0.34
N SER A 45 20.56 21.34 0.99
CA SER A 45 20.03 22.03 2.17
C SER A 45 18.76 22.86 1.93
N PHE A 46 18.36 23.09 0.66
CA PHE A 46 17.10 23.75 0.33
C PHE A 46 15.88 22.84 0.55
N TRP A 47 16.08 21.52 0.49
CA TRP A 47 15.00 20.53 0.55
C TRP A 47 14.69 20.14 2.01
N PRO A 48 13.45 19.76 2.34
CA PRO A 48 13.04 19.46 3.72
C PRO A 48 13.61 18.14 4.25
N VAL A 49 14.12 17.29 3.36
CA VAL A 49 14.78 16.02 3.63
C VAL A 49 15.97 15.91 2.65
N PRO A 50 16.98 15.04 2.92
CA PRO A 50 18.11 14.84 2.02
C PRO A 50 17.68 14.45 0.59
N TRP A 51 18.59 14.62 -0.37
CA TRP A 51 18.32 14.27 -1.76
C TRP A 51 17.94 12.79 -1.90
N GLY A 52 16.93 12.52 -2.72
CA GLY A 52 16.45 11.16 -2.99
C GLY A 52 15.57 10.54 -1.90
N GLU A 53 15.40 11.18 -0.74
CA GLU A 53 14.57 10.69 0.36
C GLU A 53 13.08 11.00 0.18
N LEU A 54 12.21 10.20 0.81
CA LEU A 54 10.77 10.45 0.75
C LEU A 54 10.40 11.68 1.60
N THR A 55 9.63 12.63 1.04
CA THR A 55 9.12 13.76 1.83
C THR A 55 7.92 13.34 2.70
N PRO A 56 7.56 14.14 3.72
CA PRO A 56 6.27 13.98 4.41
C PRO A 56 5.06 14.01 3.47
N LEU A 57 5.12 14.78 2.38
CA LEU A 57 4.09 14.75 1.33
C LEU A 57 4.05 13.38 0.64
N GLY A 58 5.20 12.79 0.34
CA GLY A 58 5.28 11.44 -0.23
C GLY A 58 4.73 10.35 0.70
N MET A 59 4.92 10.50 2.01
CA MET A 59 4.31 9.62 3.02
C MET A 59 2.78 9.73 3.00
N ASP A 60 2.22 10.95 3.04
CA ASP A 60 0.77 11.18 2.96
C ASP A 60 0.15 10.66 1.65
N GLN A 61 0.83 10.86 0.52
CA GLN A 61 0.41 10.30 -0.77
C GLN A 61 0.27 8.77 -0.71
N HIS A 62 1.26 8.08 -0.13
CA HIS A 62 1.20 6.63 0.02
C HIS A 62 0.17 6.17 1.04
N PHE A 63 0.02 6.88 2.17
CA PHE A 63 -1.03 6.60 3.13
C PHE A 63 -2.43 6.68 2.50
N ARG A 64 -2.71 7.74 1.73
CA ARG A 64 -3.97 7.89 0.98
C ARG A 64 -4.13 6.82 -0.09
N GLN A 65 -3.05 6.40 -0.74
CA GLN A 65 -3.09 5.28 -1.68
C GLN A 65 -3.46 3.97 -0.95
N GLY A 66 -2.92 3.74 0.25
CA GLY A 66 -3.30 2.64 1.13
C GLY A 66 -4.79 2.64 1.47
N LEU A 67 -5.35 3.79 1.83
CA LEU A 67 -6.79 3.95 2.08
C LEU A 67 -7.64 3.59 0.85
N LYS A 68 -7.20 3.96 -0.36
CA LYS A 68 -7.89 3.57 -1.61
C LYS A 68 -7.83 2.07 -1.86
N ILE A 69 -6.71 1.42 -1.57
CA ILE A 69 -6.52 -0.03 -1.68
C ILE A 69 -7.41 -0.75 -0.67
N LYS A 70 -7.49 -0.26 0.57
CA LYS A 70 -8.41 -0.74 1.61
C LYS A 70 -9.86 -0.66 1.14
N GLU A 71 -10.29 0.51 0.69
CA GLU A 71 -11.66 0.71 0.22
C GLU A 71 -12.00 -0.26 -0.91
N ARG A 72 -11.08 -0.45 -1.86
CA ARG A 72 -11.31 -1.36 -2.98
C ARG A 72 -11.31 -2.82 -2.54
N TYR A 73 -10.28 -3.29 -1.83
CA TYR A 73 -10.01 -4.72 -1.69
C TYR A 73 -10.39 -5.32 -0.34
N ILE A 74 -10.58 -4.49 0.69
CA ILE A 74 -11.14 -4.93 1.97
C ILE A 74 -12.65 -4.65 1.97
N ASN A 75 -13.07 -3.41 1.65
CA ASN A 75 -14.48 -3.03 1.81
C ASN A 75 -15.36 -3.48 0.63
N GLN A 76 -14.97 -3.20 -0.61
CA GLN A 76 -15.80 -3.46 -1.80
C GLN A 76 -15.70 -4.91 -2.28
N PHE A 77 -14.50 -5.40 -2.57
CA PHE A 77 -14.30 -6.76 -3.08
C PHE A 77 -14.24 -7.83 -1.99
N ARG A 78 -13.99 -7.44 -0.72
CA ARG A 78 -13.77 -8.38 0.39
C ARG A 78 -12.73 -9.47 0.08
N LEU A 79 -11.71 -9.11 -0.70
CA LEU A 79 -10.62 -10.01 -1.04
C LEU A 79 -9.66 -10.18 0.14
N LEU A 80 -9.40 -9.10 0.87
CA LEU A 80 -8.49 -9.06 2.02
C LEU A 80 -9.31 -8.84 3.29
N ASN A 81 -8.85 -9.44 4.41
CA ASN A 81 -9.42 -9.18 5.72
C ASN A 81 -9.02 -7.78 6.23
N SER A 82 -9.89 -7.17 7.05
CA SER A 82 -9.61 -5.87 7.70
C SER A 82 -8.49 -5.98 8.74
N THR A 83 -8.33 -7.15 9.35
CA THR A 83 -7.21 -7.49 10.22
C THR A 83 -6.13 -8.19 9.39
N TYR A 84 -4.89 -7.72 9.52
CA TYR A 84 -3.75 -8.26 8.78
C TYR A 84 -3.56 -9.76 9.03
N ASP A 85 -3.50 -10.54 7.94
CA ASP A 85 -3.03 -11.93 7.92
C ASP A 85 -1.86 -12.06 6.93
N LYS A 86 -0.73 -12.61 7.42
CA LYS A 86 0.47 -12.87 6.62
C LYS A 86 0.25 -13.84 5.43
N LYS A 87 -0.86 -14.59 5.42
CA LYS A 87 -1.21 -15.52 4.34
C LYS A 87 -1.88 -14.82 3.15
N GLU A 88 -2.38 -13.60 3.33
CA GLU A 88 -3.17 -12.89 2.31
C GLU A 88 -2.35 -11.91 1.48
N ILE A 89 -1.27 -11.37 2.06
CA ILE A 89 -0.47 -10.32 1.43
C ILE A 89 1.03 -10.63 1.53
N ASN A 90 1.73 -10.42 0.42
CA ASN A 90 3.18 -10.35 0.37
C ASN A 90 3.57 -8.98 -0.18
N VAL A 91 4.50 -8.30 0.52
CA VAL A 91 4.97 -6.98 0.10
C VAL A 91 6.45 -7.03 -0.18
N ARG A 92 6.84 -6.57 -1.36
CA ARG A 92 8.23 -6.42 -1.79
C ARG A 92 8.48 -4.98 -2.21
N SER A 93 9.63 -4.46 -1.84
CA SER A 93 10.12 -3.15 -2.26
C SER A 93 11.55 -3.27 -2.80
N THR A 94 11.96 -2.33 -3.66
CA THR A 94 13.39 -2.16 -3.98
C THR A 94 14.14 -1.65 -2.75
N ASP A 95 15.42 -2.01 -2.63
CA ASP A 95 16.25 -1.67 -1.47
C ASP A 95 16.75 -0.22 -1.55
N VAL A 96 15.80 0.71 -1.45
CA VAL A 96 16.02 2.15 -1.41
C VAL A 96 15.05 2.75 -0.39
N ASP A 97 15.56 3.59 0.49
CA ASP A 97 14.84 4.17 1.63
C ASP A 97 13.48 4.75 1.24
N ARG A 98 13.44 5.62 0.22
CA ARG A 98 12.18 6.18 -0.29
C ARG A 98 11.13 5.14 -0.68
N CYS A 99 11.54 3.98 -1.18
CA CYS A 99 10.65 2.90 -1.62
C CYS A 99 10.16 2.09 -0.41
N LEU A 100 11.05 1.79 0.53
CA LEU A 100 10.70 1.13 1.79
C LEU A 100 9.72 1.98 2.62
N VAL A 101 10.02 3.26 2.81
CA VAL A 101 9.16 4.21 3.54
C VAL A 101 7.81 4.39 2.83
N SER A 102 7.80 4.42 1.50
CA SER A 102 6.56 4.44 0.71
C SER A 102 5.70 3.19 0.95
N ALA A 103 6.31 2.01 0.98
CA ALA A 103 5.61 0.76 1.26
C ALA A 103 5.01 0.76 2.68
N TYR A 104 5.79 1.14 3.70
CA TYR A 104 5.27 1.25 5.07
C TYR A 104 4.16 2.29 5.22
N SER A 105 4.27 3.43 4.54
CA SER A 105 3.23 4.48 4.54
C SER A 105 1.94 3.99 3.90
N ASN A 106 2.04 3.23 2.79
CA ASN A 106 0.90 2.60 2.14
C ASN A 106 0.23 1.56 3.06
N LEU A 107 1.03 0.69 3.68
CA LEU A 107 0.55 -0.34 4.61
C LEU A 107 -0.15 0.25 5.84
N ALA A 108 0.34 1.38 6.35
CA ALA A 108 -0.33 2.11 7.43
C ALA A 108 -1.74 2.58 7.03
N GLY A 109 -1.95 2.95 5.77
CA GLY A 109 -3.28 3.28 5.24
C GLY A 109 -4.14 2.05 4.95
N LEU A 110 -3.55 1.00 4.38
CA LEU A 110 -4.25 -0.24 4.02
C LEU A 110 -4.85 -0.94 5.25
N TYR A 111 -4.07 -1.06 6.32
CA TYR A 111 -4.44 -1.78 7.54
C TYR A 111 -4.70 -0.84 8.71
N SER A 112 -5.23 0.36 8.43
CA SER A 112 -5.53 1.37 9.47
C SER A 112 -6.56 0.91 10.51
N ASP A 113 -7.38 -0.10 10.19
CA ASP A 113 -8.44 -0.63 11.07
C ASP A 113 -8.10 -2.05 11.54
N SER A 114 -6.86 -2.49 11.32
CA SER A 114 -6.42 -3.82 11.73
C SER A 114 -6.44 -3.89 13.25
N THR A 115 -7.01 -4.96 13.80
CA THR A 115 -7.13 -5.17 15.24
C THR A 115 -6.29 -6.36 15.67
N THR A 116 -5.96 -6.48 16.96
CA THR A 116 -5.25 -7.65 17.53
C THR A 116 -3.85 -7.95 16.96
N THR A 117 -3.29 -7.02 16.18
CA THR A 117 -2.05 -7.20 15.40
C THR A 117 -0.92 -6.29 15.90
N TYR A 118 -1.14 -5.62 17.02
CA TYR A 118 -0.15 -4.80 17.72
C TYR A 118 -0.43 -4.78 19.24
N PRO A 119 0.57 -4.47 20.09
CA PRO A 119 0.39 -4.40 21.54
C PRO A 119 -0.55 -3.26 21.94
N THR A 120 -1.67 -3.59 22.60
CA THR A 120 -2.64 -2.60 23.09
C THR A 120 -2.37 -2.11 24.51
N SER A 121 -1.51 -2.82 25.28
CA SER A 121 -1.19 -2.47 26.66
C SER A 121 -0.09 -1.41 26.81
N ASN A 122 0.63 -1.08 25.73
CA ASN A 122 1.72 -0.12 25.75
C ASN A 122 1.26 1.24 25.23
N LEU A 123 1.10 2.23 26.11
CA LEU A 123 0.66 3.59 25.76
C LEU A 123 1.64 4.37 24.88
N LYS A 124 2.90 3.91 24.76
CA LYS A 124 3.88 4.50 23.83
C LYS A 124 3.80 3.91 22.42
N TRP A 125 2.96 2.89 22.20
CA TRP A 125 2.79 2.28 20.89
C TRP A 125 2.08 3.24 19.93
N PRO A 126 2.47 3.32 18.64
CA PRO A 126 1.77 4.16 17.67
C PRO A 126 0.32 3.73 17.53
N LYS A 127 -0.61 4.71 17.58
CA LYS A 127 -2.04 4.43 17.52
C LYS A 127 -2.41 3.67 16.25
N ASP A 128 -3.16 2.58 16.41
CA ASP A 128 -3.73 1.75 15.34
C ASP A 128 -2.72 1.25 14.31
N TRP A 129 -1.45 1.08 14.72
CA TRP A 129 -0.38 0.72 13.80
C TRP A 129 -0.02 -0.77 13.89
N THR A 130 -0.21 -1.45 12.76
CA THR A 130 0.20 -2.85 12.57
C THR A 130 1.58 -2.92 11.90
N PRO A 131 2.58 -3.57 12.50
CA PRO A 131 3.87 -3.79 11.86
C PRO A 131 3.76 -4.90 10.81
N ILE A 132 3.93 -4.55 9.54
CA ILE A 132 3.80 -5.48 8.41
C ILE A 132 5.15 -5.60 7.71
N PRO A 133 5.65 -6.83 7.44
CA PRO A 133 6.95 -7.01 6.80
C PRO A 133 6.94 -6.51 5.35
N VAL A 134 7.94 -5.71 5.00
CA VAL A 134 8.28 -5.33 3.63
C VAL A 134 9.59 -6.01 3.26
N HIS A 135 9.55 -6.94 2.31
CA HIS A 135 10.73 -7.66 1.88
C HIS A 135 11.52 -6.86 0.84
N THR A 136 12.83 -7.00 0.88
CA THR A 136 13.72 -6.39 -0.12
C THR A 136 14.94 -7.25 -0.36
N VAL A 137 15.70 -6.92 -1.40
CA VAL A 137 17.00 -7.52 -1.73
C VAL A 137 17.93 -6.39 -2.17
N PRO A 138 19.24 -6.48 -1.89
CA PRO A 138 20.20 -5.47 -2.33
C PRO A 138 20.04 -5.15 -3.82
N LEU A 139 20.13 -3.87 -4.20
CA LEU A 139 19.93 -3.42 -5.58
C LEU A 139 20.76 -4.19 -6.62
N SER A 140 22.00 -4.56 -6.27
CA SER A 140 22.89 -5.34 -7.15
C SER A 140 22.39 -6.76 -7.43
N ASN A 141 21.52 -7.28 -6.56
CA ASN A 141 20.95 -8.63 -6.62
C ASN A 141 19.46 -8.61 -7.02
N ASP A 142 18.89 -7.43 -7.30
CA ASP A 142 17.49 -7.33 -7.70
C ASP A 142 17.31 -7.69 -9.18
N ASN A 143 16.90 -8.94 -9.42
CA ASN A 143 16.62 -9.48 -10.75
C ASN A 143 15.13 -9.36 -11.15
N VAL A 144 14.29 -8.75 -10.31
CA VAL A 144 12.90 -8.48 -10.64
C VAL A 144 12.84 -7.10 -11.28
N LYS A 145 12.91 -7.07 -12.62
CA LYS A 145 12.80 -5.83 -13.43
C LYS A 145 11.39 -5.65 -13.98
#